data_AF-A0A929YB06-F1
#
_entry.id   AF-A0A929YB06-F1
#
_cell.length_a   1.000
_cell.length_b   1.000
_cell.length_c   1.000
_cell.angle_alpha   90.00
_cell.angle_beta   90.00
_cell.angle_gamma   90.00
#
_symmetry.space_group_name_H-M   'P 1'
#
loop_
_entity.id
_entity.type
_entity.pdbx_description
1 polymer ?
#
loop_
_entity_poly.entity_id
_entity_poly.type
_entity_poly.pdbx_seq_one_letter_code
_entity_poly.pdbx_strand_id
1 'polypeptide(L)'
;MILGIDEVGRGAWAGPLVIGAVVLGGAEIEGLDDSKKLTKKRRELLDEEIREQASAWALGWVSAEELDEIGMSEALKLATRRAVKEIQAKCQKNGSKFDEIIIDGTVNFLAGTPLEKYVTIIAKADGLIPSVSAASIIAKVARDKFMAKQDDIYQGYDFSSHVGYGVAKHRAAIDNLGVTPLHRLSFAPLAKYANVEANSQNASDDGKSKNQQKDTTRQIGDKGEQAAADWLVADGHEIIERNWRTRYCEIDIVSKKDNVLYFTEVKYRKNDNFGDGLAAITNKKQQQMRFSAEMFIAKNAQYETCDMQMLAISVDGNPPVVKECVVLK
;
A
#
# COMPACT_ATOMS: atom_id res chain seq x y z
N MET A 1 2.45 -34.99 -9.81
CA MET A 1 1.34 -34.23 -9.16
C MET A 1 1.60 -32.74 -9.29
N ILE A 2 0.55 -31.90 -9.28
CA ILE A 2 0.66 -30.45 -9.38
C ILE A 2 0.69 -29.83 -7.97
N LEU A 3 1.66 -28.96 -7.72
CA LEU A 3 1.68 -28.02 -6.60
C LEU A 3 1.04 -26.70 -7.05
N GLY A 4 -0.12 -26.36 -6.52
CA GLY A 4 -0.76 -25.05 -6.73
C GLY A 4 -0.30 -24.02 -5.70
N ILE A 5 -0.09 -22.78 -6.14
CA ILE A 5 0.37 -21.67 -5.31
C ILE A 5 -0.44 -20.40 -5.63
N ASP A 6 -0.89 -19.69 -4.59
CA ASP A 6 -1.57 -18.39 -4.72
C ASP A 6 -1.27 -17.48 -3.51
N GLU A 7 -1.39 -16.16 -3.68
CA GLU A 7 -1.15 -15.15 -2.64
C GLU A 7 -2.43 -14.48 -2.11
N VAL A 8 -2.41 -14.15 -0.82
CA VAL A 8 -3.46 -13.36 -0.18
C VAL A 8 -2.86 -12.24 0.66
N GLY A 9 -3.49 -11.07 0.58
CA GLY A 9 -3.12 -9.91 1.40
C GLY A 9 -2.09 -8.99 0.75
N ARG A 10 -1.78 -9.15 -0.54
CA ARG A 10 -0.85 -8.28 -1.28
C ARG A 10 -1.20 -6.79 -1.16
N GLY A 11 -2.47 -6.42 -1.35
CA GLY A 11 -2.94 -5.03 -1.30
C GLY A 11 -3.41 -4.53 0.07
N ALA A 12 -3.28 -5.32 1.13
CA ALA A 12 -3.69 -4.90 2.46
C ALA A 12 -2.70 -3.89 3.05
N TRP A 13 -3.21 -2.92 3.81
CA TRP A 13 -2.40 -1.96 4.54
C TRP A 13 -1.93 -2.50 5.90
N ALA A 14 -2.65 -3.48 6.45
CA ALA A 14 -2.30 -4.12 7.70
C ALA A 14 -2.35 -5.65 7.62
N GLY A 15 -1.55 -6.29 8.46
CA GLY A 15 -1.43 -7.73 8.60
C GLY A 15 -0.45 -8.38 7.62
N PRO A 16 -0.26 -9.70 7.75
CA PRO A 16 0.74 -10.42 6.98
C PRO A 16 0.35 -10.59 5.51
N LEU A 17 1.37 -10.82 4.69
CA LEU A 17 1.24 -11.46 3.38
C LEU A 17 1.28 -12.97 3.57
N VAL A 18 0.42 -13.69 2.86
CA VAL A 18 0.31 -15.15 2.99
C VAL A 18 0.33 -15.80 1.61
N ILE A 19 1.17 -16.81 1.44
CA ILE A 19 1.16 -17.71 0.29
C ILE A 19 0.53 -19.04 0.72
N GLY A 20 -0.45 -19.50 -0.03
CA GLY A 20 -0.96 -20.87 0.06
C GLY A 20 -0.21 -21.77 -0.90
N ALA A 21 0.04 -23.01 -0.48
CA ALA A 21 0.65 -24.04 -1.31
C ALA A 21 -0.07 -25.37 -1.08
N VAL A 22 -0.59 -26.00 -2.13
CA VAL A 22 -1.39 -27.25 -2.02
C VAL A 22 -1.04 -28.25 -3.11
N VAL A 23 -0.82 -29.50 -2.70
CA VAL A 23 -0.78 -30.69 -3.55
C VAL A 23 -1.99 -31.55 -3.19
N LEU A 24 -2.99 -31.63 -4.07
CA LEU A 24 -4.19 -32.43 -3.82
C LEU A 24 -3.88 -33.93 -3.82
N GLY A 25 -3.01 -34.37 -4.73
CA GLY A 25 -2.56 -35.77 -4.82
C GLY A 25 -3.65 -36.79 -5.12
N GLY A 26 -4.60 -36.40 -5.98
CA GLY A 26 -5.72 -37.24 -6.39
C GLY A 26 -7.01 -37.00 -5.61
N ALA A 27 -6.97 -36.17 -4.56
CA ALA A 27 -8.19 -35.70 -3.90
C ALA A 27 -9.05 -34.88 -4.88
N GLU A 28 -10.32 -35.25 -5.00
CA GLU A 28 -11.34 -34.53 -5.75
C GLU A 28 -12.24 -33.80 -4.77
N ILE A 29 -12.07 -32.48 -4.69
CA ILE A 29 -12.83 -31.62 -3.77
C ILE A 29 -13.83 -30.83 -4.61
N GLU A 30 -15.13 -31.08 -4.38
CA GLU A 30 -16.19 -30.42 -5.15
C GLU A 30 -16.36 -28.95 -4.77
N GLY A 31 -16.58 -28.10 -5.77
CA GLY A 31 -16.88 -26.67 -5.56
C GLY A 31 -15.67 -25.80 -5.23
N LEU A 32 -14.46 -26.26 -5.55
CA LEU A 32 -13.29 -25.40 -5.72
C LEU A 32 -13.53 -24.40 -6.87
N ASP A 33 -13.31 -23.12 -6.60
CA ASP A 33 -13.34 -22.00 -7.55
C ASP A 33 -12.49 -20.85 -6.97
N ASP A 34 -12.41 -19.71 -7.65
CA ASP A 34 -11.83 -18.47 -7.14
C ASP A 34 -12.41 -18.16 -5.75
N SER A 35 -11.51 -18.10 -4.76
CA SER A 35 -11.88 -17.87 -3.35
C SER A 35 -12.73 -16.60 -3.15
N LYS A 36 -12.59 -15.59 -4.01
CA LYS A 36 -13.35 -14.33 -3.94
C LYS A 36 -14.81 -14.50 -4.36
N LYS A 37 -15.14 -15.50 -5.19
CA LYS A 37 -16.52 -15.81 -5.60
C LYS A 37 -17.26 -16.65 -4.54
N LEU A 38 -16.52 -17.35 -3.70
CA LEU A 38 -17.09 -18.20 -2.65
C LEU A 38 -17.55 -17.35 -1.45
N THR A 39 -18.61 -17.81 -0.76
CA THR A 39 -19.01 -17.21 0.51
C THR A 39 -18.02 -17.57 1.62
N LYS A 40 -17.95 -16.78 2.70
CA LYS A 40 -17.07 -17.06 3.85
C LYS A 40 -17.31 -18.47 4.42
N LYS A 41 -18.58 -18.82 4.64
CA LYS A 41 -18.98 -20.15 5.13
C LYS A 41 -18.54 -21.27 4.19
N ARG A 42 -18.69 -21.10 2.87
CA ARG A 42 -18.26 -22.12 1.90
C ARG A 42 -16.73 -22.26 1.89
N ARG A 43 -15.99 -21.16 1.95
CA ARG A 43 -14.53 -21.20 2.06
C ARG A 43 -14.05 -21.92 3.32
N GLU A 44 -14.69 -21.70 4.46
CA GLU A 44 -14.33 -22.36 5.73
C GLU A 44 -14.55 -23.88 5.66
N LEU A 45 -15.67 -24.33 5.08
CA LEU A 45 -15.91 -25.76 4.85
C LEU A 45 -14.87 -26.37 3.89
N LEU A 46 -14.54 -25.67 2.80
CA LEU A 46 -13.51 -26.13 1.86
C LEU A 46 -12.10 -26.11 2.49
N ASP A 47 -11.77 -25.14 3.34
CA ASP A 47 -10.49 -25.10 4.07
C ASP A 47 -10.31 -26.34 4.95
N GLU A 48 -11.37 -26.79 5.64
CA GLU A 48 -11.36 -28.03 6.42
C GLU A 48 -11.16 -29.25 5.50
N GLU A 49 -11.93 -29.35 4.42
CA GLU A 49 -11.87 -30.45 3.46
C GLU A 49 -10.51 -30.57 2.76
N ILE A 50 -9.94 -29.44 2.32
CA ILE A 50 -8.60 -29.37 1.72
C ILE A 50 -7.54 -29.83 2.73
N ARG A 51 -7.64 -29.40 3.99
CA ARG A 51 -6.64 -29.74 5.00
C ARG A 51 -6.65 -31.22 5.36
N GLU A 52 -7.81 -31.85 5.28
CA GLU A 52 -8.01 -33.28 5.56
C GLU A 52 -7.60 -34.15 4.37
N GLN A 53 -8.00 -33.78 3.16
CA GLN A 53 -7.88 -34.66 1.98
C GLN A 53 -6.62 -34.41 1.14
N ALA A 54 -6.06 -33.19 1.13
CA ALA A 54 -4.91 -32.91 0.29
C ALA A 54 -3.67 -33.68 0.74
N SER A 55 -2.96 -34.28 -0.22
CA SER A 55 -1.70 -35.00 0.03
C SER A 55 -0.66 -34.15 0.78
N ALA A 56 -0.57 -32.86 0.47
CA ALA A 56 0.21 -31.90 1.25
C ALA A 56 -0.36 -30.48 1.09
N TRP A 57 -0.27 -29.68 2.15
CA TRP A 57 -0.54 -28.25 2.10
C TRP A 57 0.41 -27.49 3.04
N ALA A 58 0.65 -26.21 2.78
CA ALA A 58 1.49 -25.35 3.62
C ALA A 58 1.09 -23.88 3.46
N LEU A 59 1.54 -23.06 4.41
CA LEU A 59 1.34 -21.62 4.39
C LEU A 59 2.68 -20.90 4.60
N GLY A 60 2.97 -19.97 3.70
CA GLY A 60 4.12 -19.08 3.80
C GLY A 60 3.70 -17.72 4.29
N TRP A 61 4.12 -17.34 5.49
CA TRP A 61 3.77 -16.06 6.10
C TRP A 61 4.93 -15.08 6.01
N VAL A 62 4.65 -13.80 5.79
CA VAL A 62 5.57 -12.67 5.98
C VAL A 62 4.83 -11.60 6.77
N SER A 63 5.41 -11.15 7.88
CA SER A 63 4.80 -10.14 8.75
C SER A 63 4.77 -8.76 8.07
N ALA A 64 4.02 -7.81 8.63
CA ALA A 64 4.02 -6.43 8.12
C ALA A 64 5.41 -5.78 8.26
N GLU A 65 6.05 -5.97 9.40
CA GLU A 65 7.43 -5.54 9.70
C GLU A 65 8.44 -6.11 8.69
N GLU A 66 8.47 -7.44 8.52
CA GLU A 66 9.41 -8.08 7.60
C GLU A 66 9.14 -7.65 6.15
N LEU A 67 7.87 -7.43 5.77
CA LEU A 67 7.50 -6.91 4.47
C LEU A 67 7.98 -5.48 4.25
N ASP A 68 7.91 -4.62 5.27
CA ASP A 68 8.43 -3.26 5.22
C ASP A 68 9.96 -3.23 5.08
N GLU A 69 10.66 -4.18 5.72
CA GLU A 69 12.12 -4.31 5.63
C GLU A 69 12.61 -4.77 4.25
N ILE A 70 12.00 -5.81 3.69
CA ILE A 70 12.50 -6.46 2.46
C ILE A 70 11.76 -5.99 1.19
N GLY A 71 10.62 -5.34 1.35
CA GLY A 71 9.75 -4.91 0.27
C GLY A 71 8.85 -6.01 -0.30
N MET A 72 7.77 -5.60 -0.98
CA MET A 72 6.71 -6.48 -1.49
C MET A 72 7.21 -7.61 -2.40
N SER A 73 8.14 -7.32 -3.31
CA SER A 73 8.64 -8.31 -4.28
C SER A 73 9.42 -9.43 -3.60
N GLU A 74 10.29 -9.09 -2.65
CA GLU A 74 11.06 -10.10 -1.89
C GLU A 74 10.16 -10.80 -0.86
N ALA A 75 9.17 -10.12 -0.29
CA ALA A 75 8.16 -10.74 0.58
C ALA A 75 7.37 -11.86 -0.13
N LEU A 76 6.96 -11.66 -1.39
CA LEU A 76 6.29 -12.71 -2.18
C LEU A 76 7.20 -13.92 -2.41
N LYS A 77 8.46 -13.69 -2.78
CA LYS A 77 9.46 -14.76 -2.96
C LYS A 77 9.72 -15.49 -1.64
N LEU A 78 9.87 -14.78 -0.53
CA LEU A 78 10.13 -15.33 0.79
C LEU A 78 8.96 -16.18 1.29
N ALA A 79 7.73 -15.65 1.22
CA ALA A 79 6.52 -16.39 1.56
C ALA A 79 6.40 -17.66 0.71
N THR A 80 6.61 -17.56 -0.61
CA THR A 80 6.55 -18.72 -1.51
C THR A 80 7.59 -19.77 -1.13
N ARG A 81 8.85 -19.37 -0.89
CA ARG A 81 9.92 -20.29 -0.49
C ARG A 81 9.62 -20.97 0.85
N ARG A 82 9.03 -20.26 1.82
CA ARG A 82 8.59 -20.83 3.11
C ARG A 82 7.54 -21.92 2.91
N ALA A 83 6.48 -21.62 2.14
CA ALA A 83 5.41 -22.57 1.86
C ALA A 83 5.94 -23.81 1.12
N VAL A 84 6.73 -23.61 0.06
CA VAL A 84 7.27 -24.71 -0.76
C VAL A 84 8.24 -25.59 0.03
N LYS A 85 9.08 -25.01 0.89
CA LYS A 85 9.99 -25.79 1.75
C LYS A 85 9.21 -26.72 2.69
N GLU A 86 8.10 -26.26 3.25
CA GLU A 86 7.24 -27.10 4.09
C GLU A 86 6.52 -28.19 3.27
N ILE A 87 6.05 -27.89 2.06
CA ILE A 87 5.52 -28.92 1.13
C ILE A 87 6.58 -29.99 0.85
N GLN A 88 7.81 -29.60 0.50
CA GLN A 88 8.89 -30.55 0.21
C GLN A 88 9.17 -31.46 1.41
N ALA A 89 9.19 -30.92 2.62
CA ALA A 89 9.37 -31.71 3.85
C ALA A 89 8.20 -32.68 4.09
N LYS A 90 6.95 -32.25 3.85
CA LYS A 90 5.77 -33.12 3.96
C LYS A 90 5.78 -34.22 2.90
N CYS A 91 6.12 -33.89 1.66
CA CYS A 91 6.29 -34.82 0.55
C CYS A 91 7.35 -35.89 0.84
N GLN A 92 8.51 -35.47 1.36
CA GLN A 92 9.56 -36.40 1.75
C GLN A 92 9.09 -37.37 2.85
N LYS A 93 8.32 -36.87 3.83
CA LYS A 93 7.83 -37.67 4.96
C LYS A 93 6.76 -38.70 4.55
N ASN A 94 5.87 -38.35 3.63
CA ASN A 94 4.77 -39.22 3.20
C ASN A 94 5.07 -40.00 1.89
N GLY A 95 6.28 -39.86 1.33
CA GLY A 95 6.69 -40.54 0.10
C GLY A 95 6.02 -39.99 -1.17
N SER A 96 5.35 -38.83 -1.09
CA SER A 96 4.74 -38.18 -2.24
C SER A 96 5.73 -37.26 -2.96
N LYS A 97 5.42 -36.89 -4.21
CA LYS A 97 6.20 -35.93 -5.00
C LYS A 97 5.31 -35.09 -5.90
N PHE A 98 5.65 -33.82 -6.07
CA PHE A 98 5.09 -32.98 -7.13
C PHE A 98 6.14 -32.84 -8.24
N ASP A 99 5.67 -32.78 -9.48
CA ASP A 99 6.52 -32.74 -10.68
C ASP A 99 6.30 -31.44 -11.47
N GLU A 100 5.25 -30.69 -11.12
CA GLU A 100 4.88 -29.41 -11.73
C GLU A 100 4.39 -28.44 -10.65
N ILE A 101 4.71 -27.16 -10.81
CA ILE A 101 4.29 -26.07 -9.93
C ILE A 101 3.50 -25.07 -10.77
N ILE A 102 2.28 -24.77 -10.35
CA ILE A 102 1.46 -23.73 -10.98
C ILE A 102 1.26 -22.60 -9.98
N ILE A 103 1.61 -21.38 -10.39
CA ILE A 103 1.44 -20.16 -9.59
C ILE A 103 0.42 -19.27 -10.28
N ASP A 104 -0.58 -18.77 -9.53
CA ASP A 104 -1.46 -17.73 -10.03
C ASP A 104 -0.71 -16.41 -10.24
N GLY A 105 -0.98 -15.74 -11.35
CA GLY A 105 -0.51 -14.37 -11.61
C GLY A 105 0.42 -14.25 -12.81
N THR A 106 1.43 -13.39 -12.69
CA THR A 106 2.31 -13.01 -13.82
C THR A 106 3.79 -13.04 -13.48
N VAL A 107 4.15 -13.48 -12.27
CA VAL A 107 5.54 -13.42 -11.77
C VAL A 107 5.93 -14.77 -11.21
N ASN A 108 7.12 -15.25 -11.59
CA ASN A 108 7.70 -16.46 -11.01
C ASN A 108 8.42 -16.13 -9.70
N PHE A 109 7.77 -16.44 -8.57
CA PHE A 109 8.34 -16.23 -7.22
C PHE A 109 9.45 -17.22 -6.85
N LEU A 110 9.65 -18.27 -7.64
CA LEU A 110 10.70 -19.28 -7.49
C LEU A 110 11.85 -19.11 -8.49
N ALA A 111 11.89 -17.99 -9.22
CA ALA A 111 13.01 -17.66 -10.09
C ALA A 111 14.34 -17.66 -9.30
N GLY A 112 15.39 -18.21 -9.91
CA GLY A 112 16.71 -18.41 -9.31
C GLY A 112 16.78 -19.56 -8.31
N THR A 113 15.78 -20.44 -8.24
CA THR A 113 15.81 -21.65 -7.41
C THR A 113 15.92 -22.91 -8.28
N PRO A 114 16.37 -24.06 -7.74
CA PRO A 114 16.36 -25.33 -8.48
C PRO A 114 14.97 -25.77 -8.98
N LEU A 115 13.91 -25.17 -8.42
CA LEU A 115 12.52 -25.46 -8.77
C LEU A 115 12.00 -24.65 -9.96
N GLU A 116 12.71 -23.60 -10.38
CA GLU A 116 12.26 -22.66 -11.42
C GLU A 116 11.80 -23.36 -12.71
N LYS A 117 12.53 -24.40 -13.13
CA LYS A 117 12.23 -25.18 -14.34
C LYS A 117 10.93 -25.98 -14.30
N TYR A 118 10.32 -26.15 -13.13
CA TYR A 118 9.04 -26.84 -12.94
C TYR A 118 7.87 -25.87 -12.82
N VAL A 119 8.12 -24.55 -12.91
CA VAL A 119 7.11 -23.52 -12.68
C VAL A 119 6.42 -23.11 -13.97
N THR A 120 5.10 -23.17 -13.96
CA THR A 120 4.21 -22.56 -14.96
C THR A 120 3.43 -21.42 -14.29
N ILE A 121 3.44 -20.24 -14.91
CA ILE A 121 2.67 -19.08 -14.46
C ILE A 121 1.40 -18.97 -15.29
N ILE A 122 0.24 -18.91 -14.63
CA ILE A 122 -1.06 -18.82 -15.29
C ILE A 122 -1.85 -17.71 -14.61
N ALA A 123 -2.37 -16.76 -15.39
CA ALA A 123 -3.25 -15.73 -14.86
C ALA A 123 -4.64 -16.31 -14.60
N LYS A 124 -5.21 -16.05 -13.41
CA LYS A 124 -6.51 -16.58 -12.95
C LYS A 124 -6.50 -18.10 -12.86
N ALA A 125 -5.36 -18.66 -12.45
CA ALA A 125 -5.18 -20.10 -12.28
C ALA A 125 -6.07 -20.64 -11.14
N ASP A 126 -6.40 -19.81 -10.16
CA ASP A 126 -7.33 -20.11 -9.07
C ASP A 126 -8.74 -20.50 -9.55
N GLY A 127 -9.18 -19.98 -10.70
CA GLY A 127 -10.45 -20.36 -11.35
C GLY A 127 -10.34 -21.52 -12.35
N LEU A 128 -9.13 -22.04 -12.61
CA LEU A 128 -8.87 -23.02 -13.67
C LEU A 128 -8.27 -24.33 -13.15
N ILE A 129 -7.41 -24.24 -12.12
CA ILE A 129 -6.59 -25.35 -11.62
C ILE A 129 -6.99 -25.63 -10.17
N PRO A 130 -7.53 -26.83 -9.86
CA PRO A 130 -8.03 -27.17 -8.53
C PRO A 130 -7.01 -26.98 -7.40
N SER A 131 -5.73 -27.34 -7.62
CA SER A 131 -4.70 -27.16 -6.60
C SER A 131 -4.41 -25.68 -6.29
N VAL A 132 -4.53 -24.80 -7.29
CA VAL A 132 -4.35 -23.34 -7.10
C VAL A 132 -5.58 -22.74 -6.42
N SER A 133 -6.78 -23.18 -6.80
CA SER A 133 -8.02 -22.84 -6.09
C SER A 133 -7.89 -23.20 -4.60
N ALA A 134 -7.48 -24.44 -4.30
CA ALA A 134 -7.28 -24.91 -2.93
C ALA A 134 -6.23 -24.07 -2.18
N ALA A 135 -5.12 -23.71 -2.83
CA ALA A 135 -4.10 -22.83 -2.27
C ALA A 135 -4.66 -21.43 -1.91
N SER A 136 -5.44 -20.83 -2.81
CA SER A 136 -6.11 -19.55 -2.58
C SER A 136 -7.03 -19.59 -1.36
N ILE A 137 -7.78 -20.69 -1.20
CA ILE A 137 -8.75 -20.88 -0.12
C ILE A 137 -8.05 -21.00 1.22
N ILE A 138 -7.05 -21.89 1.35
CA ILE A 138 -6.37 -22.08 2.64
C ILE A 138 -5.62 -20.83 3.09
N ALA A 139 -5.04 -20.07 2.16
CA ALA A 139 -4.37 -18.81 2.45
C ALA A 139 -5.38 -17.75 2.88
N LYS A 140 -6.52 -17.66 2.19
CA LYS A 140 -7.58 -16.70 2.49
C LYS A 140 -8.20 -16.95 3.86
N VAL A 141 -8.59 -18.20 4.14
CA VAL A 141 -9.20 -18.57 5.42
C VAL A 141 -8.21 -18.38 6.57
N ALA A 142 -6.95 -18.80 6.41
CA ALA A 142 -5.95 -18.61 7.45
C ALA A 142 -5.67 -17.13 7.73
N ARG A 143 -5.52 -16.30 6.69
CA ARG A 143 -5.27 -14.86 6.85
C ARG A 143 -6.48 -14.15 7.48
N ASP A 144 -7.70 -14.46 7.05
CA ASP A 144 -8.91 -13.86 7.61
C ASP A 144 -9.09 -14.24 9.09
N LYS A 145 -8.84 -15.51 9.45
CA LYS A 145 -8.82 -15.97 10.85
C LYS A 145 -7.74 -15.24 11.67
N PHE A 146 -6.55 -15.02 11.10
CA PHE A 146 -5.50 -14.22 11.75
C PHE A 146 -5.96 -12.79 12.00
N MET A 147 -6.48 -12.10 10.98
CA MET A 147 -6.92 -10.71 11.09
C MET A 147 -8.09 -10.55 12.06
N ALA A 148 -9.04 -11.49 12.10
CA ALA A 148 -10.16 -11.43 13.03
C ALA A 148 -9.71 -11.48 14.50
N LYS A 149 -8.69 -12.27 14.83
CA LYS A 149 -8.12 -12.32 16.20
C LYS A 149 -7.44 -11.01 16.62
N GLN A 150 -7.16 -10.11 15.68
CA GLN A 150 -6.51 -8.85 15.99
C GLN A 150 -7.47 -7.84 16.63
N ASP A 151 -8.79 -8.04 16.51
CA ASP A 151 -9.79 -7.18 17.16
C ASP A 151 -9.71 -7.26 18.70
N ASP A 152 -9.28 -8.40 19.25
CA ASP A 152 -9.10 -8.58 20.69
C ASP A 152 -7.91 -7.75 21.22
N ILE A 153 -6.90 -7.54 20.38
CA ILE A 153 -5.64 -6.84 20.71
C ILE A 153 -5.73 -5.34 20.37
N TYR A 154 -6.29 -5.03 19.20
CA TYR A 154 -6.39 -3.69 18.62
C TYR A 154 -7.86 -3.30 18.48
N GLN A 155 -8.49 -3.06 19.64
CA GLN A 155 -9.90 -2.71 19.71
C GLN A 155 -10.19 -1.41 18.93
N GLY A 156 -11.33 -1.38 18.23
CA GLY A 156 -11.77 -0.22 17.44
C GLY A 156 -11.28 -0.19 16.00
N TYR A 157 -10.32 -1.05 15.60
CA TYR A 157 -9.88 -1.14 14.20
C TYR A 157 -10.85 -1.91 13.30
N ASP A 158 -11.56 -2.93 13.82
CA ASP A 158 -12.51 -3.76 13.05
C ASP A 158 -11.83 -4.60 11.95
N PHE A 159 -10.66 -5.15 12.25
CA PHE A 159 -9.87 -6.02 11.38
C PHE A 159 -10.63 -7.28 10.97
N SER A 160 -11.57 -7.79 11.76
CA SER A 160 -12.40 -8.94 11.36
C SER A 160 -13.28 -8.68 10.13
N SER A 161 -13.62 -7.41 9.88
CA SER A 161 -14.49 -7.00 8.78
C SER A 161 -13.71 -6.71 7.50
N HIS A 162 -12.73 -5.80 7.56
CA HIS A 162 -11.98 -5.36 6.37
C HIS A 162 -10.64 -6.06 6.18
N VAL A 163 -10.23 -6.93 7.12
CA VAL A 163 -9.03 -7.78 7.04
C VAL A 163 -7.75 -7.04 6.63
N GLY A 164 -7.63 -5.80 7.12
CA GLY A 164 -6.48 -4.92 6.90
C GLY A 164 -6.47 -4.17 5.57
N TYR A 165 -7.48 -4.28 4.70
CA TYR A 165 -7.57 -3.45 3.48
C TYR A 165 -7.91 -1.99 3.78
N GLY A 166 -7.46 -1.09 2.91
CA GLY A 166 -7.61 0.37 3.03
C GLY A 166 -9.02 0.91 2.76
N VAL A 167 -10.03 0.39 3.44
CA VAL A 167 -11.41 0.89 3.36
C VAL A 167 -11.60 2.13 4.24
N ALA A 168 -12.72 2.85 4.03
CA ALA A 168 -13.01 4.07 4.78
C ALA A 168 -12.99 3.86 6.31
N LYS A 169 -13.56 2.75 6.79
CA LYS A 169 -13.59 2.40 8.23
C LYS A 169 -12.17 2.21 8.80
N HIS A 170 -11.31 1.49 8.08
CA HIS A 170 -9.93 1.28 8.48
C HIS A 170 -9.13 2.57 8.51
N ARG A 171 -9.31 3.45 7.51
CA ARG A 171 -8.68 4.77 7.49
C ARG A 171 -9.11 5.63 8.68
N ALA A 172 -10.41 5.67 8.97
CA ALA A 172 -10.92 6.40 10.12
C ALA A 172 -10.38 5.83 11.45
N ALA A 173 -10.25 4.51 11.57
CA ALA A 173 -9.61 3.89 12.73
C ALA A 173 -8.15 4.33 12.87
N ILE A 174 -7.38 4.35 11.78
CA ILE A 174 -5.98 4.82 11.79
C ILE A 174 -5.88 6.31 12.17
N ASP A 175 -6.77 7.15 11.63
CA ASP A 175 -6.77 8.59 11.93
C ASP A 175 -7.12 8.87 13.41
N ASN A 176 -7.97 8.04 14.02
CA ASN A 176 -8.41 8.20 15.41
C ASN A 176 -7.49 7.50 16.44
N LEU A 177 -6.98 6.31 16.10
CA LEU A 177 -6.28 5.40 17.03
C LEU A 177 -4.78 5.28 16.74
N GLY A 178 -4.30 5.84 15.63
CA GLY A 178 -2.91 5.76 15.20
C GLY A 178 -2.61 4.55 14.30
N VAL A 179 -1.33 4.23 14.15
CA VAL A 179 -0.89 2.98 13.52
C VAL A 179 -0.58 1.94 14.59
N THR A 180 -0.35 0.70 14.17
CA THR A 180 -0.09 -0.46 15.02
C THR A 180 1.06 -1.24 14.40
N PRO A 181 1.73 -2.16 15.13
CA PRO A 181 2.74 -3.06 14.56
C PRO A 181 2.26 -3.92 13.36
N LEU A 182 0.94 -4.09 13.19
CA LEU A 182 0.39 -4.77 12.02
C LEU A 182 0.38 -3.93 10.74
N HIS A 183 0.54 -2.61 10.82
CA HIS A 183 0.47 -1.72 9.66
C HIS A 183 1.77 -1.77 8.86
N ARG A 184 1.64 -1.81 7.53
CA ARG A 184 2.76 -1.78 6.58
C ARG A 184 3.11 -0.33 6.29
N LEU A 185 4.02 0.22 7.07
CA LEU A 185 4.42 1.61 7.00
C LEU A 185 5.23 1.90 5.73
N SER A 186 5.74 0.90 5.01
CA SER A 186 6.34 1.13 3.68
C SER A 186 5.30 1.44 2.59
N PHE A 187 4.01 1.15 2.82
CA PHE A 187 2.96 1.31 1.80
C PHE A 187 2.45 2.75 1.76
N ALA A 188 2.19 3.28 0.56
CA ALA A 188 1.28 4.42 0.44
C ALA A 188 -0.17 3.94 0.71
N PRO A 189 -0.96 4.60 1.59
CA PRO A 189 -0.77 5.94 2.16
C PRO A 189 -0.19 5.98 3.60
N LEU A 190 0.32 4.87 4.13
CA LEU A 190 0.80 4.76 5.51
C LEU A 190 2.26 5.20 5.74
N ALA A 191 3.04 5.38 4.67
CA ALA A 191 4.42 5.89 4.74
C ALA A 191 4.62 7.17 5.55
N LYS A 192 3.57 7.98 5.69
CA LYS A 192 3.59 9.17 6.56
C LYS A 192 3.71 8.87 8.06
N TYR A 193 3.42 7.64 8.51
CA TYR A 193 3.46 7.24 9.91
C TYR A 193 4.76 6.52 10.32
N ALA A 194 5.63 6.14 9.37
CA ALA A 194 6.87 5.38 9.63
C ALA A 194 7.84 6.05 10.63
N ASN A 195 7.74 7.37 10.83
CA ASN A 195 8.63 8.14 11.71
C ASN A 195 7.97 8.63 13.01
N VAL A 196 6.74 8.22 13.31
CA VAL A 196 5.97 8.72 14.47
C VAL A 196 6.18 7.85 15.73
N GLU A 197 6.47 6.56 15.56
CA GLU A 197 6.58 5.62 16.69
C GLU A 197 7.85 5.82 17.55
N ALA A 198 8.91 6.43 17.03
CA ALA A 198 10.15 6.67 17.77
C ALA A 198 10.04 7.72 18.91
N ASN A 199 8.94 8.47 18.99
CA ASN A 199 8.77 9.56 19.98
C ASN A 199 7.76 9.26 21.10
N SER A 200 7.12 8.08 21.12
CA SER A 200 6.04 7.81 22.09
C SER A 200 6.45 7.02 23.35
N GLN A 201 7.76 6.73 23.53
CA GLN A 201 8.27 6.00 24.72
C GLN A 201 9.16 6.82 25.66
N ASN A 202 9.48 8.09 25.36
CA ASN A 202 10.32 8.94 26.22
C ASN A 202 9.49 10.08 26.82
N ALA A 203 8.59 9.75 27.74
CA ALA A 203 7.95 10.72 28.62
C ALA A 203 8.29 10.40 30.08
N SER A 204 9.59 10.40 30.39
CA SER A 204 10.08 10.61 31.74
C SER A 204 11.57 10.96 31.70
N ASP A 205 11.86 12.13 32.30
CA ASP A 205 13.12 12.55 32.89
C ASP A 205 14.06 13.48 32.10
N ASP A 206 14.61 14.40 32.89
CA ASP A 206 15.23 15.68 32.60
C ASP A 206 16.48 15.65 31.71
N GLY A 207 16.78 16.81 31.10
CA GLY A 207 18.17 17.22 30.87
C GLY A 207 18.51 17.74 29.47
N LYS A 208 18.80 19.04 29.41
CA LYS A 208 19.30 19.80 28.25
C LYS A 208 20.38 19.06 27.44
N SER A 209 20.19 18.99 26.12
CA SER A 209 21.31 19.09 25.18
C SER A 209 20.86 19.72 23.85
N LYS A 210 21.52 20.82 23.47
CA LYS A 210 21.35 21.49 22.17
C LYS A 210 21.97 20.60 21.09
N ASN A 211 21.15 19.96 20.27
CA ASN A 211 21.58 19.38 19.01
C ASN A 211 20.67 19.93 17.90
N GLN A 212 21.27 20.52 16.87
CA GLN A 212 20.53 21.09 15.72
C GLN A 212 19.77 19.97 15.01
N GLN A 213 18.48 19.88 15.30
CA GLN A 213 17.57 18.88 14.77
C GLN A 213 17.28 19.24 13.30
N LYS A 214 17.75 18.40 12.37
CA LYS A 214 17.40 18.56 10.95
C LYS A 214 15.88 18.40 10.82
N ASP A 215 15.24 19.38 10.19
CA ASP A 215 13.79 19.38 9.96
C ASP A 215 13.36 18.08 9.26
N THR A 216 12.27 17.49 9.74
CA THR A 216 11.64 16.34 9.09
C THR A 216 11.17 16.70 7.68
N THR A 217 11.02 15.72 6.77
CA THR A 217 10.51 15.97 5.41
C THR A 217 9.13 16.67 5.41
N ARG A 218 8.31 16.45 6.44
CA ARG A 218 7.03 17.16 6.62
C ARG A 218 7.24 18.61 7.03
N GLN A 219 8.10 18.89 8.01
CA GLN A 219 8.45 20.27 8.38
C GLN A 219 9.11 21.01 7.21
N ILE A 220 9.91 20.32 6.40
CA ILE A 220 10.49 20.82 5.16
C ILE A 220 9.38 21.15 4.14
N GLY A 221 8.40 20.26 3.98
CA GLY A 221 7.22 20.46 3.11
C GLY A 221 6.34 21.62 3.58
N ASP A 222 5.93 21.63 4.85
CA ASP A 222 5.10 22.67 5.46
C ASP A 222 5.79 24.05 5.39
N LYS A 223 7.10 24.12 5.64
CA LYS A 223 7.89 25.35 5.47
C LYS A 223 8.00 25.76 3.99
N GLY A 224 8.07 24.79 3.08
CA GLY A 224 8.07 25.02 1.65
C GLY A 224 6.74 25.58 1.15
N GLU A 225 5.62 24.99 1.56
CA GLU A 225 4.28 25.50 1.27
C GLU A 225 4.03 26.87 1.89
N GLN A 226 4.57 27.12 3.10
CA GLN A 226 4.50 28.44 3.71
C GLN A 226 5.27 29.46 2.88
N ALA A 227 6.50 29.17 2.47
CA ALA A 227 7.29 30.06 1.62
C ALA A 227 6.60 30.33 0.26
N ALA A 228 5.97 29.32 -0.33
CA ALA A 228 5.21 29.48 -1.56
C ALA A 228 3.95 30.35 -1.36
N ALA A 229 3.22 30.15 -0.26
CA ALA A 229 2.07 30.98 0.09
C ALA A 229 2.47 32.44 0.33
N ASP A 230 3.54 32.68 1.09
CA ASP A 230 4.04 34.02 1.37
C ASP A 230 4.49 34.72 0.08
N TRP A 231 5.14 33.99 -0.82
CA TRP A 231 5.53 34.51 -2.14
C TRP A 231 4.32 34.86 -3.00
N LEU A 232 3.29 34.00 -3.05
CA LEU A 232 2.05 34.28 -3.78
C LEU A 232 1.34 35.53 -3.23
N VAL A 233 1.29 35.69 -1.90
CA VAL A 233 0.76 36.90 -1.27
C VAL A 233 1.57 38.13 -1.64
N ALA A 234 2.91 38.04 -1.62
CA ALA A 234 3.78 39.13 -2.05
C ALA A 234 3.62 39.48 -3.54
N ASP A 235 3.28 38.49 -4.38
CA ASP A 235 2.90 38.69 -5.78
C ASP A 235 1.47 39.25 -5.95
N GLY A 236 0.71 39.42 -4.87
CA GLY A 236 -0.62 40.03 -4.87
C GLY A 236 -1.78 39.03 -5.01
N HIS A 237 -1.53 37.74 -4.78
CA HIS A 237 -2.59 36.75 -4.68
C HIS A 237 -3.26 36.79 -3.29
N GLU A 238 -4.58 36.61 -3.28
CA GLU A 238 -5.35 36.24 -2.10
C GLU A 238 -5.30 34.72 -1.92
N ILE A 239 -4.86 34.23 -0.76
CA ILE A 239 -4.89 32.78 -0.47
C ILE A 239 -6.31 32.39 -0.08
N ILE A 240 -6.96 31.59 -0.93
CA ILE A 240 -8.32 31.10 -0.70
C ILE A 240 -8.29 29.89 0.22
N GLU A 241 -7.40 28.94 -0.07
CA GLU A 241 -7.27 27.72 0.73
C GLU A 241 -5.87 27.12 0.63
N ARG A 242 -5.44 26.44 1.69
CA ARG A 242 -4.19 25.68 1.73
C ARG A 242 -4.48 24.26 2.16
N ASN A 243 -3.75 23.30 1.61
CA ASN A 243 -3.92 21.88 1.90
C ASN A 243 -5.37 21.39 1.68
N TRP A 244 -6.03 21.87 0.61
CA TRP A 244 -7.40 21.45 0.32
C TRP A 244 -7.42 19.99 -0.11
N ARG A 245 -8.25 19.18 0.56
CA ARG A 245 -8.27 17.72 0.39
C ARG A 245 -9.68 17.18 0.26
N THR A 246 -9.83 16.22 -0.65
CA THR A 246 -11.03 15.39 -0.77
C THR A 246 -10.63 13.91 -0.74
N ARG A 247 -11.62 13.01 -0.79
CA ARG A 247 -11.36 11.57 -0.94
C ARG A 247 -10.68 11.19 -2.27
N TYR A 248 -10.67 12.10 -3.24
CA TYR A 248 -10.22 11.83 -4.61
C TYR A 248 -8.93 12.58 -4.99
N CYS A 249 -8.67 13.73 -4.37
CA CYS A 249 -7.62 14.63 -4.79
C CYS A 249 -7.20 15.60 -3.68
N GLU A 250 -6.04 16.22 -3.86
CA GLU A 250 -5.50 17.27 -3.00
C GLU A 250 -4.95 18.42 -3.84
N ILE A 251 -4.89 19.61 -3.23
CA ILE A 251 -4.32 20.83 -3.78
C ILE A 251 -3.52 21.52 -2.67
N ASP A 252 -2.25 21.82 -2.92
CA ASP A 252 -1.37 22.42 -1.91
C ASP A 252 -1.82 23.84 -1.58
N ILE A 253 -2.03 24.68 -2.60
CA ILE A 253 -2.50 26.06 -2.42
C ILE A 253 -3.50 26.42 -3.53
N VAL A 254 -4.66 26.94 -3.12
CA VAL A 254 -5.60 27.64 -3.98
C VAL A 254 -5.49 29.13 -3.69
N SER A 255 -5.17 29.93 -4.69
CA SER A 255 -5.08 31.37 -4.56
C SER A 255 -5.80 32.08 -5.70
N LYS A 256 -6.19 33.33 -5.48
CA LYS A 256 -6.90 34.16 -6.45
C LYS A 256 -6.11 35.43 -6.70
N LYS A 257 -5.95 35.82 -7.96
CA LYS A 257 -5.44 37.13 -8.34
C LYS A 257 -6.29 37.64 -9.49
N ASP A 258 -6.83 38.84 -9.32
CA ASP A 258 -7.85 39.41 -10.20
C ASP A 258 -9.05 38.46 -10.38
N ASN A 259 -9.39 38.08 -11.62
CA ASN A 259 -10.45 37.11 -11.91
C ASN A 259 -9.93 35.71 -12.24
N VAL A 260 -8.71 35.38 -11.82
CA VAL A 260 -8.07 34.08 -12.09
C VAL A 260 -7.84 33.33 -10.79
N LEU A 261 -8.26 32.07 -10.76
CA LEU A 261 -7.92 31.10 -9.73
C LEU A 261 -6.69 30.31 -10.13
N TYR A 262 -5.76 30.21 -9.17
CA TYR A 262 -4.49 29.54 -9.32
C TYR A 262 -4.47 28.30 -8.42
N PHE A 263 -4.26 27.15 -9.05
CA PHE A 263 -4.12 25.86 -8.38
C PHE A 263 -2.65 25.48 -8.39
N THR A 264 -2.01 25.65 -7.24
CA THR A 264 -0.55 25.59 -7.12
C THR A 264 -0.10 24.28 -6.47
N GLU A 265 0.86 23.61 -7.11
CA GLU A 265 1.63 22.51 -6.53
C GLU A 265 3.00 23.03 -6.08
N VAL A 266 3.43 22.67 -4.87
CA VAL A 266 4.70 23.09 -4.27
C VAL A 266 5.70 21.93 -4.24
N LYS A 267 6.94 22.19 -4.68
CA LYS A 267 8.02 21.19 -4.73
C LYS A 267 9.28 21.66 -4.02
N TYR A 268 9.69 20.93 -2.98
CA TYR A 268 10.92 21.21 -2.25
C TYR A 268 12.14 20.54 -2.90
N ARG A 269 13.18 21.32 -3.25
CA ARG A 269 14.46 20.83 -3.79
C ARG A 269 15.52 20.71 -2.69
N LYS A 270 16.19 19.55 -2.61
CA LYS A 270 17.20 19.27 -1.56
C LYS A 270 18.67 19.49 -1.98
N ASN A 271 19.03 19.56 -3.27
CA ASN A 271 20.43 19.74 -3.75
C ASN A 271 20.50 20.42 -5.13
N ASP A 272 21.57 21.20 -5.37
CA ASP A 272 21.85 21.98 -6.60
C ASP A 272 22.42 21.17 -7.79
N ASN A 273 22.64 19.86 -7.66
CA ASN A 273 23.21 19.05 -8.73
C ASN A 273 22.15 18.18 -9.42
N PHE A 274 22.01 18.41 -10.73
CA PHE A 274 21.22 17.70 -11.75
C PHE A 274 19.72 18.00 -11.83
N GLY A 275 19.37 18.84 -12.83
CA GLY A 275 18.29 18.53 -13.77
C GLY A 275 16.86 18.84 -13.34
N ASP A 276 16.41 20.06 -13.67
CA ASP A 276 15.04 20.44 -14.02
C ASP A 276 13.93 19.99 -13.05
N GLY A 277 13.84 20.65 -11.89
CA GLY A 277 12.78 20.37 -10.92
C GLY A 277 11.36 20.78 -11.37
N LEU A 278 11.20 21.30 -12.59
CA LEU A 278 9.89 21.51 -13.23
C LEU A 278 9.59 20.50 -14.36
N ALA A 279 10.60 19.88 -14.99
CA ALA A 279 10.41 18.71 -15.87
C ALA A 279 9.75 17.51 -15.16
N ALA A 280 9.68 17.52 -13.82
CA ALA A 280 9.02 16.49 -13.02
C ALA A 280 7.48 16.56 -13.04
N ILE A 281 6.86 17.62 -13.57
CA ILE A 281 5.39 17.68 -13.68
C ILE A 281 4.95 16.91 -14.92
N THR A 282 4.84 15.61 -14.72
CA THR A 282 4.33 14.67 -15.73
C THR A 282 2.93 15.05 -16.20
N ASN A 283 2.57 14.69 -17.44
CA ASN A 283 1.21 14.85 -17.97
C ASN A 283 0.14 14.26 -17.05
N LYS A 284 0.46 13.16 -16.34
CA LYS A 284 -0.43 12.53 -15.36
C LYS A 284 -0.69 13.45 -14.15
N LYS A 285 0.34 14.16 -13.68
CA LYS A 285 0.20 15.11 -12.57
C LYS A 285 -0.59 16.35 -12.99
N GLN A 286 -0.40 16.85 -14.22
CA GLN A 286 -1.24 17.93 -14.77
C GLN A 286 -2.71 17.51 -14.89
N GLN A 287 -2.99 16.30 -15.38
CA GLN A 287 -4.36 15.76 -15.42
C GLN A 287 -4.98 15.65 -14.02
N GLN A 288 -4.20 15.23 -13.03
CA GLN A 288 -4.65 15.19 -11.64
C GLN A 288 -4.95 16.58 -11.09
N MET A 289 -4.09 17.57 -11.37
CA MET A 289 -4.30 18.96 -10.96
C MET A 289 -5.55 19.58 -11.60
N ARG A 290 -5.79 19.33 -12.90
CA ARG A 290 -7.02 19.76 -13.58
C ARG A 290 -8.26 19.16 -12.92
N PHE A 291 -8.24 17.85 -12.65
CA PHE A 291 -9.33 17.17 -11.95
C PHE A 291 -9.56 17.72 -10.53
N SER A 292 -8.48 18.04 -9.80
CA SER A 292 -8.59 18.69 -8.50
C SER A 292 -9.23 20.08 -8.59
N ALA A 293 -8.81 20.88 -9.57
CA ALA A 293 -9.33 22.22 -9.82
C ALA A 293 -10.83 22.20 -10.16
N GLU A 294 -11.24 21.34 -11.10
CA GLU A 294 -12.66 21.15 -11.46
C GLU A 294 -13.51 20.77 -10.24
N MET A 295 -12.99 19.88 -9.39
CA MET A 295 -13.70 19.47 -8.17
C MET A 295 -13.77 20.59 -7.12
N PHE A 296 -12.74 21.44 -7.06
CA PHE A 296 -12.75 22.61 -6.18
C PHE A 296 -13.82 23.61 -6.62
N ILE A 297 -13.89 23.92 -7.91
CA ILE A 297 -14.91 24.81 -8.48
C ILE A 297 -16.31 24.25 -8.25
N ALA A 298 -16.53 22.96 -8.54
CA ALA A 298 -17.84 22.31 -8.35
C ALA A 298 -18.34 22.37 -6.90
N LYS A 299 -17.43 22.47 -5.91
CA LYS A 299 -17.80 22.66 -4.50
C LYS A 299 -17.92 24.12 -4.08
N ASN A 300 -17.37 25.04 -4.86
CA ASN A 300 -17.30 26.47 -4.57
C ASN A 300 -17.86 27.26 -5.76
N ALA A 301 -19.16 27.13 -5.99
CA ALA A 301 -19.86 27.72 -7.14
C ALA A 301 -19.64 29.24 -7.30
N GLN A 302 -19.31 29.93 -6.21
CA GLN A 302 -18.94 31.36 -6.21
C GLN A 302 -17.71 31.71 -7.07
N TYR A 303 -16.94 30.72 -7.51
CA TYR A 303 -15.78 30.92 -8.40
C TYR A 303 -15.96 30.35 -9.82
N GLU A 304 -17.17 29.91 -10.19
CA GLU A 304 -17.43 29.34 -11.54
C GLU A 304 -17.10 30.30 -12.69
N THR A 305 -17.16 31.61 -12.45
CA THR A 305 -16.86 32.65 -13.44
C THR A 305 -15.39 33.07 -13.46
N CYS A 306 -14.53 32.47 -12.63
CA CYS A 306 -13.11 32.75 -12.63
C CYS A 306 -12.39 31.88 -13.67
N ASP A 307 -11.39 32.46 -14.35
CA ASP A 307 -10.48 31.68 -15.18
C ASP A 307 -9.62 30.78 -14.29
N MET A 308 -9.18 29.64 -14.81
CA MET A 308 -8.34 28.70 -14.06
C MET A 308 -6.94 28.64 -14.65
N GLN A 309 -5.94 28.75 -13.78
CA GLN A 309 -4.53 28.50 -14.11
C GLN A 309 -3.92 27.51 -13.10
N MET A 310 -3.01 26.68 -13.60
CA MET A 310 -2.24 25.77 -12.76
C MET A 310 -0.82 26.32 -12.60
N LEU A 311 -0.32 26.34 -11.38
CA LEU A 311 1.04 26.75 -11.06
C LEU A 311 1.86 25.61 -10.48
N ALA A 312 3.14 25.69 -10.76
CA ALA A 312 4.16 24.87 -10.14
C ALA A 312 5.20 25.78 -9.50
N ILE A 313 5.34 25.70 -8.18
CA ILE A 313 6.33 26.48 -7.43
C ILE A 313 7.40 25.54 -6.89
N SER A 314 8.66 25.84 -7.17
CA SER A 314 9.79 25.17 -6.54
C SER A 314 10.40 26.05 -5.45
N VAL A 315 10.69 25.41 -4.32
CA VAL A 315 11.29 26.03 -3.13
C VAL A 315 12.53 25.26 -2.73
N ASP A 316 13.53 25.96 -2.23
CA ASP A 316 14.77 25.37 -1.71
C ASP A 316 15.31 26.15 -0.50
N GLY A 317 16.36 25.63 0.13
CA GLY A 317 17.05 26.32 1.22
C GLY A 317 16.38 26.20 2.60
N ASN A 318 17.09 26.67 3.61
CA ASN A 318 16.61 26.74 5.00
C ASN A 318 17.01 28.10 5.62
N PRO A 319 16.08 29.07 5.78
CA PRO A 319 14.65 28.95 5.53
C PRO A 319 14.31 28.79 4.03
N PRO A 320 13.20 28.13 3.67
CA PRO A 320 12.86 27.89 2.27
C PRO A 320 12.49 29.17 1.51
N VAL A 321 12.95 29.27 0.26
CA VAL A 321 12.70 30.42 -0.64
C VAL A 321 12.24 29.89 -2.00
N VAL A 322 11.28 30.59 -2.62
CA VAL A 322 10.84 30.30 -3.99
C VAL A 322 11.98 30.56 -4.98
N LYS A 323 12.28 29.55 -5.81
CA LYS A 323 13.29 29.64 -6.87
C LYS A 323 12.70 29.74 -8.25
N GLU A 324 11.56 29.10 -8.46
CA GLU A 324 10.95 29.01 -9.79
C GLU A 324 9.44 28.90 -9.64
N CYS A 325 8.71 29.63 -10.49
CA CYS A 325 7.26 29.56 -10.61
C CYS A 325 6.93 29.43 -12.10
N VAL A 326 6.17 28.41 -12.48
CA VAL A 326 5.76 28.19 -13.88
C VAL A 326 4.27 27.96 -13.98
N VAL A 327 3.67 28.64 -14.96
CA VAL A 327 2.30 28.41 -15.40
C VAL A 327 2.27 27.17 -16.29
N LEU A 328 1.49 26.18 -15.88
CA LEU A 328 1.31 24.95 -16.62
C LEU A 328 0.21 25.14 -17.69
N LYS A 329 0.49 24.65 -18.91
CA LYS A 329 -0.46 24.69 -20.03
C LYS A 329 -1.37 23.47 -20.02
#